data_AF-A0A7X7C4G9-F1
#
_entry.id   AF-A0A7X7C4G9-F1
#
_cell.length_a   1.000
_cell.length_b   1.000
_cell.length_c   1.000
_cell.angle_alpha   90.00
_cell.angle_beta   90.00
_cell.angle_gamma   90.00
#
_symmetry.space_group_name_H-M   'P 1'
#
loop_
_entity.id
_entity.type
_entity.pdbx_description
1 polymer ?
#
loop_
_entity_poly.entity_id
_entity_poly.type
_entity_poly.pdbx_seq_one_letter_code
_entity_poly.pdbx_strand_id
1 'polypeptide(L)'
;VRERADLPPVAYSLEAIKKERRYELCFEALRWNDLRRWGDVQKIVDNQEGVNITNRGVAAKYTFGAFDYMQRYSATGGGFWKIPDSQITLSEGVLEQNPGWDDSFTFKSLPYYSN
;
A
#
# COMPACT_ATOMS: atom_id res chain seq x y z
N VAL A 1 11.98 23.69 5.80
CA VAL A 1 11.35 22.90 4.71
C VAL A 1 10.77 23.81 3.64
N ARG A 2 9.63 24.49 3.90
CA ARG A 2 8.98 25.37 2.91
C ARG A 2 9.85 26.52 2.41
N GLU A 3 10.57 27.20 3.30
CA GLU A 3 11.52 28.26 2.94
C GLU A 3 12.61 27.75 1.97
N ARG A 4 13.22 26.59 2.25
CA ARG A 4 14.20 25.95 1.36
C ARG A 4 13.61 25.59 -0.01
N ALA A 5 12.32 25.26 -0.05
CA ALA A 5 11.59 24.94 -1.27
C ALA A 5 10.94 26.17 -1.95
N ASP A 6 11.30 27.39 -1.55
CA ASP A 6 10.76 28.66 -2.08
C ASP A 6 9.22 28.79 -1.97
N LEU A 7 8.63 28.25 -0.90
CA LEU A 7 7.19 28.32 -0.63
C LEU A 7 6.86 29.25 0.53
N PRO A 8 5.76 30.04 0.45
CA PRO A 8 5.35 30.94 1.52
C PRO A 8 4.99 30.16 2.80
N PRO A 9 5.13 30.75 4.00
CA PRO A 9 4.75 30.06 5.24
C PRO A 9 3.25 29.73 5.24
N VAL A 10 2.89 28.63 5.92
CA VAL A 10 1.51 28.21 6.13
C VAL A 10 1.30 27.94 7.61
N ALA A 11 0.11 28.25 8.13
CA ALA A 11 -0.24 27.96 9.51
C ALA A 11 -0.25 26.45 9.76
N TYR A 12 0.10 26.07 10.99
CA TYR A 12 0.08 24.69 11.41
C TYR A 12 -1.33 24.09 11.34
N SER A 13 -1.44 22.94 10.69
CA SER A 13 -2.59 22.04 10.77
C SER A 13 -2.15 20.62 10.39
N LEU A 14 -2.91 19.60 10.81
CA LEU A 14 -2.60 18.21 10.41
C LEU A 14 -2.62 18.07 8.88
N GLU A 15 -3.60 18.67 8.21
CA GLU A 15 -3.67 18.64 6.75
C GLU A 15 -2.46 19.31 6.08
N ALA A 16 -1.98 20.43 6.63
CA ALA A 16 -0.75 21.06 6.14
C ALA A 16 0.46 20.13 6.29
N ILE A 17 0.60 19.44 7.43
CA ILE A 17 1.67 18.46 7.65
C ILE A 17 1.56 17.26 6.72
N LYS A 18 0.35 16.69 6.55
CA LYS A 18 0.11 15.56 5.63
C LYS A 18 0.46 15.92 4.19
N LYS A 19 0.15 17.14 3.78
CA LYS A 19 0.46 17.69 2.46
C LYS A 19 1.95 17.92 2.29
N GLU A 20 2.61 18.54 3.28
CA GLU A 20 4.06 18.75 3.22
C GLU A 20 4.85 17.46 3.13
N ARG A 21 4.57 16.50 4.02
CA ARG A 21 5.25 15.20 4.00
C ARG A 21 5.08 14.45 2.69
N ARG A 22 3.94 14.62 2.01
CA ARG A 22 3.71 14.02 0.69
C ARG A 22 4.68 14.55 -0.37
N TYR A 23 4.91 15.86 -0.38
CA TYR A 23 5.70 16.51 -1.43
C TYR A 23 7.20 16.48 -1.11
N GLU A 24 7.55 16.81 0.13
CA GLU A 24 8.93 16.86 0.59
C GLU A 24 9.60 15.48 0.55
N LEU A 25 8.88 14.42 0.91
CA LEU A 25 9.41 13.06 1.04
C LEU A 25 8.87 12.12 -0.06
N CYS A 26 8.59 12.69 -1.23
CA CYS A 26 8.08 11.92 -2.36
C CYS A 26 9.12 10.91 -2.82
N PHE A 27 8.70 9.67 -3.11
CA PHE A 27 9.56 8.57 -3.54
C PHE A 27 10.59 8.07 -2.50
N GLU A 28 10.45 8.41 -1.22
CA GLU A 28 11.32 7.94 -0.13
C GLU A 28 10.73 6.80 0.72
N ALA A 29 9.78 6.05 0.17
CA ALA A 29 9.12 4.91 0.84
C ALA A 29 8.35 5.23 2.14
N LEU A 30 8.04 6.50 2.42
CA LEU A 30 7.33 6.90 3.64
C LEU A 30 5.81 6.99 3.48
N ARG A 31 5.32 7.28 2.27
CA ARG A 31 3.92 7.62 2.03
C ARG A 31 2.95 6.52 2.47
N TRP A 32 3.31 5.26 2.27
CA TRP A 32 2.46 4.12 2.65
C TRP A 32 2.19 4.09 4.16
N ASN A 33 3.25 4.16 4.96
CA ASN A 33 3.13 4.12 6.42
C ASN A 33 2.42 5.36 6.97
N ASP A 34 2.63 6.52 6.34
CA ASP A 34 1.92 7.76 6.65
C ASP A 34 0.39 7.63 6.43
N LEU A 35 -0.03 7.07 5.30
CA LEU A 35 -1.46 6.88 5.02
C LEU A 35 -2.11 5.90 6.01
N ARG A 36 -1.43 4.79 6.32
CA ARG A 36 -1.93 3.79 7.26
C ARG A 36 -2.14 4.36 8.66
N ARG A 37 -1.12 5.03 9.22
CA ARG A 37 -1.20 5.59 10.58
C ARG A 37 -2.19 6.73 10.71
N TRP A 38 -2.52 7.41 9.61
CA TRP A 38 -3.52 8.48 9.58
C TRP A 38 -4.94 8.00 9.24
N GLY A 39 -5.12 6.74 8.84
CA GLY A 39 -6.42 6.20 8.43
C GLY A 39 -6.91 6.72 7.06
N ASP A 40 -6.03 7.31 6.24
CA ASP A 40 -6.40 7.97 4.99
C ASP A 40 -6.42 7.02 3.77
N VAL A 41 -6.09 5.72 3.96
CA VAL A 41 -5.86 4.77 2.86
C VAL A 41 -7.08 4.68 1.93
N GLN A 42 -8.28 4.46 2.48
CA GLN A 42 -9.53 4.34 1.70
C GLN A 42 -9.70 5.54 0.75
N LYS A 43 -9.61 6.76 1.29
CA LYS A 43 -9.76 8.00 0.51
C LYS A 43 -8.76 8.10 -0.64
N ILE A 44 -7.52 7.64 -0.44
CA ILE A 44 -6.48 7.66 -1.48
C ILE A 44 -6.69 6.55 -2.52
N VAL A 45 -7.22 5.40 -2.10
CA VAL A 45 -7.58 4.28 -2.99
C VAL A 45 -8.76 4.68 -3.88
N ASP A 46 -9.82 5.24 -3.31
CA ASP A 46 -11.01 5.70 -4.05
C ASP A 46 -10.66 6.73 -5.12
N ASN A 47 -9.69 7.59 -4.84
CA ASN A 47 -9.23 8.62 -5.77
C ASN A 47 -8.43 8.07 -6.97
N GLN A 48 -8.07 6.78 -6.99
CA GLN A 48 -7.38 6.16 -8.13
C GLN A 48 -8.38 5.64 -9.19
N GLU A 49 -9.56 5.23 -8.78
CA GLU A 49 -10.60 4.67 -9.65
C GLU A 49 -11.11 5.73 -10.64
N GLY A 50 -11.33 5.34 -11.91
CA GLY A 50 -11.91 6.23 -12.91
C GLY A 50 -10.97 7.33 -13.44
N VAL A 51 -9.69 7.32 -13.06
CA VAL A 51 -8.66 8.17 -13.67
C VAL A 51 -8.45 7.77 -15.13
N ASN A 52 -8.34 8.75 -16.02
CA ASN A 52 -8.04 8.49 -17.44
C ASN A 52 -6.64 7.88 -17.57
N ILE A 53 -6.55 6.75 -18.25
CA ILE A 53 -5.28 6.07 -18.53
C ILE A 53 -5.22 5.67 -20.00
N THR A 54 -4.01 5.36 -20.47
CA THR A 54 -3.80 4.68 -21.75
C THR A 54 -3.38 3.25 -21.47
N ASN A 55 -4.21 2.28 -21.83
CA ASN A 55 -3.90 0.87 -21.70
C ASN A 55 -3.62 0.29 -23.09
N ARG A 56 -2.39 -0.16 -23.33
CA ARG A 56 -1.95 -0.74 -24.62
C ARG A 56 -2.28 0.17 -25.83
N GLY A 57 -2.11 1.49 -25.67
CA GLY A 57 -2.38 2.46 -26.72
C GLY A 57 -3.86 2.86 -26.86
N VAL A 58 -4.76 2.29 -26.07
CA VAL A 58 -6.20 2.61 -26.09
C VAL A 58 -6.55 3.45 -24.87
N ALA A 59 -7.33 4.52 -25.08
CA ALA A 59 -7.86 5.33 -23.99
C ALA A 59 -8.82 4.49 -23.13
N ALA A 60 -8.60 4.50 -21.82
CA ALA A 60 -9.36 3.73 -20.85
C ALA A 60 -9.48 4.48 -19.52
N LYS A 61 -10.18 3.85 -18.58
CA LYS A 61 -10.33 4.30 -17.20
C LYS A 61 -9.63 3.29 -16.30
N TYR A 62 -8.87 3.77 -15.33
CA TYR A 62 -8.27 2.91 -14.31
C TYR A 62 -9.39 2.26 -13.48
N THR A 63 -9.26 0.97 -13.23
CA THR A 63 -10.12 0.23 -12.33
C THR A 63 -9.35 -0.86 -11.59
N PHE A 64 -9.66 -1.08 -10.32
CA PHE A 64 -9.20 -2.25 -9.58
C PHE A 64 -9.85 -3.57 -10.07
N GLY A 65 -10.87 -3.48 -10.94
CA GLY A 65 -11.51 -4.64 -11.56
C GLY A 65 -12.28 -5.48 -10.54
N ALA A 66 -12.10 -6.81 -10.60
CA ALA A 66 -12.76 -7.74 -9.67
C ALA A 66 -12.11 -7.80 -8.28
N PHE A 67 -11.00 -7.08 -8.06
CA PHE A 67 -10.26 -7.10 -6.81
C PHE A 67 -10.58 -5.86 -6.00
N ASP A 68 -11.19 -6.02 -4.82
CA ASP A 68 -11.35 -4.91 -3.89
C ASP A 68 -10.05 -4.76 -3.06
N TYR A 69 -9.33 -3.67 -3.33
CA TYR A 69 -8.13 -3.33 -2.59
C TYR A 69 -8.39 -3.21 -1.08
N MET A 70 -9.54 -2.65 -0.69
CA MET A 70 -9.87 -2.36 0.69
C MET A 70 -10.34 -3.61 1.44
N GLN A 71 -10.91 -4.58 0.73
CA GLN A 71 -11.10 -5.92 1.25
C GLN A 71 -9.75 -6.55 1.63
N ARG A 72 -8.74 -6.47 0.74
CA ARG A 72 -7.39 -7.00 1.04
C ARG A 72 -6.71 -6.25 2.19
N TYR A 73 -6.82 -4.93 2.19
CA TYR A 73 -6.29 -4.07 3.25
C TYR A 73 -6.86 -4.47 4.62
N SER A 74 -8.18 -4.67 4.70
CA SER A 74 -8.87 -5.06 5.94
C SER A 74 -8.52 -6.48 6.37
N ALA A 75 -8.49 -7.44 5.43
CA ALA A 75 -8.12 -8.82 5.71
C ALA A 75 -6.71 -8.96 6.30
N THR A 76 -5.79 -8.08 5.90
CA THR A 76 -4.40 -8.02 6.38
C THR A 76 -4.21 -7.11 7.59
N GLY A 77 -5.29 -6.76 8.31
CA GLY A 77 -5.23 -5.95 9.53
C GLY A 77 -4.79 -4.50 9.28
N GLY A 78 -5.07 -3.95 8.11
CA GLY A 78 -4.58 -2.63 7.70
C GLY A 78 -3.33 -2.68 6.83
N GLY A 79 -3.23 -3.70 5.96
CA GLY A 79 -2.14 -3.82 5.00
C GLY A 79 -0.81 -4.21 5.62
N PHE A 80 -0.81 -5.05 6.66
CA PHE A 80 0.43 -5.64 7.17
C PHE A 80 1.00 -6.66 6.19
N TRP A 81 2.33 -6.67 6.09
CA TRP A 81 3.06 -7.66 5.30
C TRP A 81 3.02 -9.03 5.95
N LYS A 82 3.13 -10.08 5.13
CA LYS A 82 3.28 -11.46 5.60
C LYS A 82 4.53 -11.59 6.47
N ILE A 83 4.45 -12.31 7.58
CA ILE A 83 5.65 -12.75 8.30
C ILE A 83 6.36 -13.80 7.43
N PRO A 84 7.67 -13.67 7.15
CA PRO A 84 8.37 -14.62 6.28
C PRO A 84 8.18 -16.07 6.76
N ASP A 85 7.83 -16.97 5.83
CA ASP A 85 7.48 -18.36 6.16
C ASP A 85 8.63 -19.10 6.87
N SER A 86 9.88 -18.82 6.48
CA SER A 86 11.05 -19.37 7.16
C SER A 86 11.10 -19.00 8.64
N GLN A 87 10.68 -17.79 9.01
CA GLN A 87 10.65 -17.37 10.41
C GLN A 87 9.51 -18.05 11.18
N ILE A 88 8.35 -18.25 10.54
CA ILE A 88 7.24 -19.02 11.13
C ILE A 88 7.70 -20.46 11.41
N THR A 89 8.30 -21.11 10.42
CA THR A 89 8.82 -22.48 10.57
C THR A 89 9.92 -22.57 11.64
N LEU A 90 10.89 -21.66 11.62
CA LEU A 90 12.00 -21.65 12.61
C LEU A 90 11.54 -21.32 14.03
N SER A 91 10.39 -20.67 14.20
CA SER A 91 9.86 -20.34 15.51
C SER A 91 9.25 -21.54 16.26
N GLU A 92 9.11 -22.69 15.60
CA GLU A 92 8.57 -23.93 16.18
C GLU A 92 7.25 -23.73 16.95
N GLY A 93 6.35 -22.91 16.39
CA GLY A 93 5.03 -22.64 16.96
C GLY A 93 4.95 -21.43 17.90
N VAL A 94 6.04 -20.67 18.06
CA VAL A 94 6.01 -19.40 18.81
C VAL A 94 5.39 -18.26 18.01
N LEU A 95 5.63 -18.21 16.69
CA LEU A 95 5.04 -17.22 15.80
C LEU A 95 3.90 -17.82 14.99
N GLU A 96 2.73 -17.21 15.09
CA GLU A 96 1.61 -17.46 14.20
C GLU A 96 1.62 -16.44 13.04
N GLN A 97 1.12 -16.85 11.87
CA GLN A 97 1.02 -15.97 10.72
C GLN A 97 0.00 -14.85 10.95
N ASN A 98 0.25 -13.66 10.43
CA ASN A 98 -0.71 -12.57 10.55
C ASN A 98 -1.97 -12.80 9.70
N PRO A 99 -3.14 -12.26 10.12
CA PRO A 99 -4.39 -12.41 9.38
C PRO A 99 -4.27 -11.99 7.91
N GLY A 100 -5.05 -12.65 7.05
CA GLY A 100 -5.08 -12.38 5.62
C GLY A 100 -3.92 -13.01 4.83
N TRP A 101 -3.03 -13.76 5.46
CA TRP A 101 -1.92 -14.44 4.78
C TRP A 101 -2.01 -15.97 4.89
N ASP A 102 -3.19 -16.50 4.59
CA ASP A 102 -3.43 -17.94 4.47
C ASP A 102 -2.81 -18.57 3.21
N ASP A 103 -2.92 -19.89 3.11
CA ASP A 103 -2.32 -20.71 2.04
C ASP A 103 -2.91 -20.44 0.64
N SER A 104 -4.03 -19.72 0.53
CA SER A 104 -4.61 -19.39 -0.79
C SER A 104 -3.73 -18.43 -1.60
N PHE A 105 -2.79 -17.75 -0.94
CA PHE A 105 -1.82 -16.84 -1.55
C PHE A 105 -0.41 -17.45 -1.67
N THR A 106 -0.24 -18.72 -1.30
CA THR A 106 1.03 -19.42 -1.47
C THR A 106 1.27 -19.68 -2.95
N PHE A 107 2.47 -19.33 -3.43
CA PHE A 107 2.85 -19.57 -4.82
C PHE A 107 2.77 -21.07 -5.13
N LYS A 108 1.92 -21.42 -6.09
CA LYS A 108 1.88 -22.78 -6.65
C LYS A 108 2.93 -22.86 -7.73
N SER A 109 3.92 -23.75 -7.56
CA SER A 109 4.93 -23.99 -8.59
C SER A 109 4.23 -24.42 -9.88
N LEU A 110 4.48 -23.70 -10.96
CA LEU A 110 4.03 -24.12 -12.30
C LEU A 110 4.84 -25.35 -12.73
N PRO A 111 4.27 -26.23 -13.57
CA PRO A 111 4.84 -27.54 -13.91
C PRO A 111 6.22 -27.52 -14.60
N TYR A 112 6.78 -26.34 -14.88
CA TYR A 112 8.10 -26.15 -15.47
C TYR A 112 9.16 -25.62 -14.47
N TYR A 113 8.83 -25.54 -13.17
CA TYR A 113 9.78 -25.16 -12.11
C TYR A 113 10.49 -26.36 -11.46
N SER A 114 10.28 -27.59 -11.95
CA SER A 114 10.99 -28.78 -11.49
C SER A 114 12.37 -28.90 -12.15
N ASN A 115 13.43 -28.80 -11.35
CA ASN A 115 14.71 -29.47 -11.62
C ASN A 115 14.67 -30.88 -11.02
#